data_AF-Q9RT95-F1
#
_entry.id   AF-Q9RT95-F1
#
_cell.length_a   1.000
_cell.length_b   1.000
_cell.length_c   1.000
_cell.angle_alpha   90.00
_cell.angle_beta   90.00
_cell.angle_gamma   90.00
#
_symmetry.space_group_name_H-M   'P 1'
#
loop_
_entity.id
_entity.type
_entity.pdbx_description
1 polymer ?
#
loop_
_entity_poly.entity_id
_entity_poly.type
_entity_poly.pdbx_seq_one_letter_code
_entity_poly.pdbx_strand_id
1 'polypeptide(L)'
;MFTSRHLSQTTARPPPCTDASLAPMSASPLPGLRAADSPPKSAERPLGELPLTVLVGVTGVGKSTALAALQATDAALKVLPDRREVTDAVMIWPQAGGPVRDREERFRLTALYRQAHPGGMAQALGSLLADTGQWGEAPVFDGLRGEDEVRYAAEHFPRWRFVALGAPDPVRVRRLLGRGDRFDQIQADGAEDLRAALGGLTGSAEVFTAADLDALAGLVSEGHRAEDILAKTKIVVSERRNYDPGAAEAVLRTLPSERALILDTVQFSPEQVGAAVRAWATQP
;
A
#
# COMPACT_ATOMS: atom_id res chain seq x y z
N MET A 1 -41.80 -38.28 -70.13
CA MET A 1 -42.85 -38.62 -69.15
C MET A 1 -42.45 -38.00 -67.82
N PHE A 2 -43.35 -37.20 -67.21
CA PHE A 2 -43.32 -36.63 -65.84
C PHE A 2 -42.12 -35.71 -65.46
N THR A 3 -42.22 -34.37 -65.49
CA THR A 3 -42.90 -33.36 -64.61
C THR A 3 -42.19 -32.99 -63.29
N SER A 4 -42.27 -31.69 -62.99
CA SER A 4 -42.12 -30.94 -61.71
C SER A 4 -40.75 -30.36 -61.38
N ARG A 5 -40.60 -29.01 -61.38
CA ARG A 5 -40.85 -28.03 -60.27
C ARG A 5 -39.85 -28.25 -59.13
N HIS A 6 -39.11 -27.29 -58.58
CA HIS A 6 -39.40 -25.89 -58.25
C HIS A 6 -38.13 -25.21 -57.67
N LEU A 7 -38.19 -23.87 -57.51
CA LEU A 7 -37.50 -23.01 -56.53
C LEU A 7 -36.18 -22.33 -56.94
N SER A 8 -36.36 -21.08 -57.36
CA SER A 8 -35.42 -19.96 -57.26
C SER A 8 -34.91 -19.78 -55.83
N GLN A 9 -33.59 -19.64 -55.67
CA GLN A 9 -33.00 -19.06 -54.46
C GLN A 9 -32.25 -17.79 -54.82
N THR A 10 -32.75 -16.70 -54.25
CA THR A 10 -32.19 -15.35 -54.24
C THR A 10 -30.95 -15.31 -53.35
N THR A 11 -29.76 -15.10 -53.92
CA THR A 11 -28.54 -14.84 -53.16
C THR A 11 -28.49 -13.36 -52.76
N ALA A 12 -28.91 -13.04 -51.54
CA ALA A 12 -28.68 -11.73 -50.94
C ALA A 12 -27.25 -11.67 -50.36
N ARG A 13 -26.46 -10.70 -50.83
CA ARG A 13 -25.15 -10.34 -50.23
C ARG A 13 -25.36 -9.66 -48.88
N PRO A 14 -24.60 -10.01 -47.82
CA PRO A 14 -24.59 -9.22 -46.60
C PRO A 14 -23.87 -7.87 -46.80
N PRO A 15 -24.27 -6.80 -46.10
CA PRO A 15 -23.64 -5.49 -46.19
C PRO A 15 -22.26 -5.48 -45.48
N PRO A 16 -21.36 -4.53 -45.84
CA PRO A 16 -20.04 -4.42 -45.23
C PRO A 16 -20.15 -4.01 -43.76
N CYS A 17 -19.36 -4.67 -42.92
CA CYS A 17 -19.13 -4.31 -41.52
C CYS A 17 -18.74 -2.83 -41.43
N THR A 18 -19.64 -2.03 -40.88
CA THR A 18 -19.38 -0.68 -40.41
C THR A 18 -18.43 -0.72 -39.23
N ASP A 19 -17.54 0.27 -39.19
CA ASP A 19 -16.53 0.56 -38.17
C ASP A 19 -16.89 0.09 -36.76
N ALA A 20 -16.04 -0.79 -36.22
CA ALA A 20 -15.90 -0.95 -34.79
C ALA A 20 -15.27 0.34 -34.25
N SER A 21 -16.14 1.30 -33.93
CA SER A 21 -15.84 2.45 -33.10
C SER A 21 -15.14 1.95 -31.83
N LEU A 22 -13.83 2.20 -31.75
CA LEU A 22 -13.02 2.03 -30.55
C LEU A 22 -13.70 2.85 -29.45
N ALA A 23 -14.40 2.17 -28.56
CA ALA A 23 -14.85 2.77 -27.31
C ALA A 23 -13.61 3.31 -26.59
N PRO A 24 -13.57 4.60 -26.19
CA PRO A 24 -12.50 5.10 -25.37
C PRO A 24 -12.62 4.46 -23.98
N MET A 25 -11.92 3.34 -23.77
CA MET A 25 -11.62 2.86 -22.43
C MET A 25 -10.61 3.82 -21.81
N SER A 26 -11.10 4.89 -21.21
CA SER A 26 -10.33 5.73 -20.30
C SER A 26 -11.20 6.14 -19.13
N ALA A 27 -11.69 5.13 -18.40
CA ALA A 27 -11.87 5.31 -16.97
C ALA A 27 -10.46 5.46 -16.39
N SER A 28 -10.17 6.60 -15.78
CA SER A 28 -8.89 6.82 -15.10
C SER A 28 -8.65 5.66 -14.12
N PRO A 29 -7.44 5.05 -14.12
CA PRO A 29 -7.12 3.93 -13.25
C PRO A 29 -7.23 4.27 -11.76
N LEU A 30 -7.24 5.56 -11.44
CA LEU A 30 -7.45 6.11 -10.10
C LEU A 30 -8.62 7.11 -10.17
N PRO A 31 -9.79 6.80 -9.57
CA PRO A 31 -10.93 7.72 -9.58
C PRO A 31 -10.54 9.09 -8.99
N GLY A 32 -10.77 10.17 -9.74
CA GLY A 32 -10.48 11.54 -9.28
C GLY A 32 -8.99 11.87 -9.08
N LEU A 33 -8.08 10.98 -9.49
CA LEU A 33 -6.65 11.26 -9.56
C LEU A 33 -6.16 11.05 -11.00
N ARG A 34 -5.27 11.91 -11.48
CA ARG A 34 -4.66 11.77 -12.80
C ARG A 34 -3.28 12.41 -12.88
N ALA A 35 -2.51 12.02 -13.89
CA ALA A 35 -1.26 12.69 -14.22
C ALA A 35 -1.50 14.16 -14.65
N ALA A 36 -0.48 14.99 -14.43
CA ALA A 36 -0.49 16.42 -14.76
C ALA A 36 -0.18 16.73 -16.24
N ASP A 37 -0.48 15.81 -17.15
CA ASP A 37 -0.17 15.89 -18.59
C ASP A 37 -1.01 16.93 -19.35
N SER A 38 -1.94 17.57 -18.65
CA SER A 38 -2.82 18.62 -19.16
C SER A 38 -3.21 19.55 -18.02
N PRO A 39 -3.51 20.84 -18.31
CA PRO A 39 -3.83 21.83 -17.28
C PRO A 39 -4.91 21.36 -16.30
N PRO A 40 -4.81 21.70 -15.00
CA PRO A 40 -5.82 21.34 -14.01
C PRO A 40 -7.20 21.90 -14.38
N LYS A 41 -8.23 21.09 -14.17
CA LYS A 41 -9.62 21.55 -14.19
C LYS A 41 -9.90 22.40 -12.94
N SER A 42 -11.01 23.13 -12.92
CA SER A 42 -11.34 24.07 -11.83
C SER A 42 -11.31 23.45 -10.42
N ALA A 43 -11.76 22.20 -10.29
CA ALA A 43 -11.77 21.44 -9.03
C ALA A 43 -10.48 20.61 -8.78
N GLU A 44 -9.53 20.60 -9.71
CA GLU A 44 -8.31 19.82 -9.57
C GLU A 44 -7.17 20.65 -8.95
N ARG A 45 -6.39 20.02 -8.07
CA ARG A 45 -5.20 20.61 -7.45
C ARG A 45 -4.04 19.62 -7.47
N PRO A 46 -2.78 20.10 -7.61
CA PRO A 46 -1.61 19.24 -7.42
C PRO A 46 -1.62 18.63 -6.02
N LEU A 47 -1.51 17.31 -5.94
CA LEU A 47 -1.55 16.61 -4.65
C LEU A 47 -0.32 16.96 -3.79
N GLY A 48 0.82 17.26 -4.41
CA GLY A 48 2.00 17.81 -3.74
C GLY A 48 1.78 19.18 -3.05
N GLU A 49 0.72 19.90 -3.41
CA GLU A 49 0.38 21.22 -2.84
C GLU A 49 -0.76 21.16 -1.81
N LEU A 50 -1.43 20.02 -1.67
CA LEU A 50 -2.47 19.82 -0.67
C LEU A 50 -1.86 19.51 0.72
N PRO A 51 -2.57 19.86 1.82
CA PRO A 51 -2.24 19.42 3.17
C PRO A 51 -2.53 17.93 3.39
N LEU A 52 -1.83 17.06 2.66
CA LEU A 52 -1.97 15.62 2.74
C LEU A 52 -1.45 15.09 4.08
N THR A 53 -2.25 14.26 4.76
CA THR A 53 -1.77 13.48 5.90
C THR A 53 -1.32 12.11 5.43
N VAL A 54 -0.06 11.78 5.68
CA VAL A 54 0.56 10.54 5.22
C VAL A 54 0.83 9.61 6.40
N LEU A 55 0.25 8.41 6.37
CA LEU A 55 0.64 7.34 7.29
C LEU A 55 1.92 6.68 6.80
N VAL A 56 2.92 6.67 7.68
CA VAL A 56 4.26 6.13 7.40
C VAL A 56 4.47 4.88 8.25
N GLY A 57 4.91 3.81 7.59
CA GLY A 57 5.37 2.62 8.28
C GLY A 57 5.15 1.35 7.49
N VAL A 58 5.72 0.25 7.98
CA VAL A 58 5.70 -1.07 7.32
C VAL A 58 4.48 -1.91 7.71
N THR A 59 4.33 -3.11 7.16
CA THR A 59 3.20 -3.98 7.52
C THR A 59 3.22 -4.36 9.01
N GLY A 60 2.03 -4.49 9.62
CA GLY A 60 1.90 -4.90 11.03
C GLY A 60 2.09 -3.79 12.08
N VAL A 61 2.46 -2.56 11.69
CA VAL A 61 2.63 -1.44 12.64
C VAL A 61 1.33 -0.78 13.11
N GLY A 62 0.17 -1.18 12.58
CA GLY A 62 -1.13 -0.66 13.04
C GLY A 62 -1.76 0.47 12.20
N LYS A 63 -1.24 0.77 11.00
CA LYS A 63 -1.79 1.83 10.11
C LYS A 63 -3.29 1.71 9.83
N SER A 64 -3.77 0.53 9.42
CA SER A 64 -5.21 0.35 9.15
C SER A 64 -6.08 0.55 10.40
N THR A 65 -5.54 0.21 11.57
CA THR A 65 -6.23 0.39 12.85
C THR A 65 -6.30 1.88 13.23
N ALA A 66 -5.19 2.60 13.06
CA ALA A 66 -5.15 4.05 13.22
C ALA A 66 -6.11 4.76 12.24
N LEU A 67 -6.12 4.31 10.98
CA LEU A 67 -7.01 4.85 9.95
C LEU A 67 -8.49 4.63 10.29
N ALA A 68 -8.85 3.43 10.74
CA ALA A 68 -10.22 3.15 11.19
C ALA A 68 -10.61 4.05 12.39
N ALA A 69 -9.71 4.27 13.34
CA ALA A 69 -9.95 5.17 14.47
C ALA A 69 -10.13 6.63 14.03
N LEU A 70 -9.40 7.08 12.99
CA LEU A 70 -9.60 8.39 12.39
C LEU A 70 -10.97 8.50 11.71
N GLN A 71 -11.30 7.55 10.83
CA GLN A 71 -12.59 7.53 10.11
C GLN A 71 -13.80 7.42 11.03
N ALA A 72 -13.68 6.71 12.16
CA ALA A 72 -14.75 6.60 13.17
C ALA A 72 -15.12 7.96 13.81
N THR A 73 -14.27 8.96 13.64
CA THR A 73 -14.38 10.24 14.34
C THR A 73 -14.40 11.45 13.41
N ASP A 74 -13.98 11.27 12.17
CA ASP A 74 -14.22 12.19 11.07
C ASP A 74 -14.76 11.40 9.88
N ALA A 75 -16.08 11.39 9.73
CA ALA A 75 -16.75 10.71 8.62
C ALA A 75 -16.52 11.42 7.26
N ALA A 76 -16.03 12.66 7.26
CA ALA A 76 -15.68 13.39 6.05
C ALA A 76 -14.26 13.06 5.56
N LEU A 77 -13.44 12.42 6.39
CA LEU A 77 -12.07 12.03 6.06
C LEU A 77 -12.03 11.17 4.80
N LYS A 78 -11.32 11.65 3.79
CA LYS A 78 -11.14 10.95 2.51
C LYS A 78 -9.78 10.29 2.45
N VAL A 79 -9.78 8.97 2.24
CA VAL A 79 -8.57 8.17 2.09
C VAL A 79 -8.34 7.93 0.61
N LEU A 80 -7.18 8.35 0.11
CA LEU A 80 -6.76 8.12 -1.27
C LEU A 80 -6.61 6.63 -1.57
N PRO A 81 -6.59 6.24 -2.86
CA PRO A 81 -6.25 4.89 -3.30
C PRO A 81 -4.96 4.39 -2.65
N ASP A 82 -4.89 3.09 -2.41
CA ASP A 82 -3.79 2.51 -1.64
C ASP A 82 -2.46 2.53 -2.41
N ARG A 83 -1.37 2.16 -1.70
CA ARG A 83 -0.03 2.06 -2.30
C ARG A 83 -0.02 1.18 -3.56
N ARG A 84 -0.78 0.09 -3.60
CA ARG A 84 -0.79 -0.84 -4.74
C ARG A 84 -1.49 -0.21 -5.93
N GLU A 85 -2.63 0.42 -5.73
CA GLU A 85 -3.37 1.13 -6.78
C GLU A 85 -2.50 2.23 -7.41
N VAL A 86 -1.85 3.06 -6.58
CA VAL A 86 -0.94 4.11 -7.07
C VAL A 86 0.29 3.52 -7.77
N THR A 87 0.89 2.46 -7.23
CA THR A 87 2.02 1.77 -7.89
C THR A 87 1.62 1.28 -9.27
N ASP A 88 0.45 0.66 -9.38
CA ASP A 88 -0.04 0.10 -10.63
C ASP A 88 -0.28 1.20 -11.66
N ALA A 89 -1.06 2.22 -11.30
CA ALA A 89 -1.45 3.30 -12.19
C ALA A 89 -0.29 4.22 -12.61
N VAL A 90 0.66 4.50 -11.72
CA VAL A 90 1.70 5.53 -11.96
C VAL A 90 3.05 4.93 -12.31
N MET A 91 3.42 3.79 -11.72
CA MET A 91 4.75 3.21 -11.90
C MET A 91 4.74 2.11 -12.95
N ILE A 92 3.74 1.23 -12.95
CA ILE A 92 3.76 -0.01 -13.75
C ILE A 92 3.07 0.18 -15.09
N TRP A 93 1.80 0.59 -15.10
CA TRP A 93 0.99 0.60 -16.32
C TRP A 93 1.51 1.54 -17.41
N PRO A 94 2.08 2.73 -17.10
CA PRO A 94 2.67 3.57 -18.13
C PRO A 94 3.84 2.92 -18.87
N GLN A 95 4.57 2.00 -18.21
CA GLN A 95 5.70 1.30 -18.80
C GLN A 95 5.29 -0.02 -19.48
N ALA A 96 4.28 -0.71 -18.93
CA ALA A 96 3.81 -2.00 -19.41
C ALA A 96 2.66 -1.92 -20.44
N GLY A 97 2.03 -0.75 -20.59
CA GLY A 97 0.84 -0.58 -21.43
C GLY A 97 -0.45 -1.15 -20.81
N GLY A 98 -0.46 -1.49 -19.51
CA GLY A 98 -1.65 -2.00 -18.82
C GLY A 98 -1.36 -2.88 -17.59
N PRO A 99 -2.38 -3.59 -17.07
CA PRO A 99 -2.26 -4.42 -15.87
C PRO A 99 -1.27 -5.57 -15.99
N VAL A 100 -0.35 -5.66 -15.01
CA VAL A 100 0.64 -6.75 -14.90
C VAL A 100 0.31 -7.63 -13.70
N ARG A 101 0.15 -8.94 -13.94
CA ARG A 101 -0.12 -9.96 -12.90
C ARG A 101 1.13 -10.65 -12.39
N ASP A 102 2.16 -10.77 -13.23
CA ASP A 102 3.39 -11.44 -12.86
C ASP A 102 4.14 -10.66 -11.77
N ARG A 103 4.56 -11.37 -10.72
CA ARG A 103 5.13 -10.73 -9.52
C ARG A 103 6.55 -10.23 -9.78
N GLU A 104 7.35 -10.99 -10.50
CA GLU A 104 8.74 -10.64 -10.79
C GLU A 104 8.80 -9.42 -11.72
N GLU A 105 7.94 -9.41 -12.73
CA GLU A 105 7.81 -8.29 -13.66
C GLU A 105 7.34 -7.01 -12.95
N ARG A 106 6.36 -7.11 -12.04
CA ARG A 106 5.95 -5.97 -11.21
C ARG A 106 7.12 -5.43 -10.40
N PHE A 107 7.92 -6.29 -9.77
CA PHE A 107 9.11 -5.87 -9.03
C PHE A 107 10.13 -5.19 -9.94
N ARG A 108 10.39 -5.76 -11.11
CA ARG A 108 11.32 -5.18 -12.11
C ARG A 108 10.87 -3.78 -12.55
N LEU A 109 9.59 -3.61 -12.87
CA LEU A 109 9.03 -2.33 -13.31
C LEU A 109 9.02 -1.27 -12.20
N THR A 110 8.68 -1.65 -10.96
CA THR A 110 8.80 -0.75 -9.81
C THR A 110 10.25 -0.36 -9.54
N ALA A 111 11.20 -1.29 -9.67
CA ALA A 111 12.63 -0.98 -9.52
C ALA A 111 13.13 -0.03 -10.61
N LEU A 112 12.72 -0.25 -11.86
CA LEU A 112 13.04 0.64 -12.98
C LEU A 112 12.49 2.06 -12.76
N TYR A 113 11.24 2.17 -12.28
CA TYR A 113 10.66 3.47 -11.92
C TYR A 113 11.53 4.20 -10.89
N ARG A 114 11.95 3.51 -9.82
CA ARG A 114 12.78 4.07 -8.73
C ARG A 114 14.16 4.53 -9.19
N GLN A 115 14.72 3.95 -10.26
CA GLN A 115 15.99 4.41 -10.83
C GLN A 115 15.89 5.83 -11.41
N ALA A 116 14.76 6.16 -12.02
CA ALA A 116 14.49 7.50 -12.56
C ALA A 116 13.84 8.45 -11.54
N HIS A 117 13.19 7.90 -10.51
CA HIS A 117 12.41 8.63 -9.52
C HIS A 117 12.84 8.21 -8.11
N PRO A 118 13.92 8.80 -7.56
CA PRO A 118 14.47 8.38 -6.27
C PRO A 118 13.47 8.54 -5.11
N GLY A 119 12.49 9.46 -5.23
CA GLY A 119 11.42 9.63 -4.24
C GLY A 119 10.36 8.52 -4.24
N GLY A 120 10.42 7.57 -5.18
CA GLY A 120 9.56 6.39 -5.23
C GLY A 120 8.07 6.74 -5.12
N MET A 121 7.39 6.17 -4.12
CA MET A 121 5.96 6.39 -3.90
C MET A 121 5.60 7.85 -3.61
N ALA A 122 6.44 8.60 -2.89
CA ALA A 122 6.16 10.00 -2.62
C ALA A 122 6.17 10.83 -3.91
N GLN A 123 7.16 10.60 -4.78
CA GLN A 123 7.26 11.29 -6.05
C GLN A 123 6.13 10.90 -7.01
N ALA A 124 5.77 9.61 -7.06
CA ALA A 124 4.62 9.13 -7.83
C ALA A 124 3.32 9.82 -7.38
N LEU A 125 3.05 9.82 -6.07
CA LEU A 125 1.85 10.41 -5.50
C LEU A 125 1.81 11.94 -5.71
N GLY A 126 2.90 12.64 -5.40
CA GLY A 126 2.98 14.10 -5.54
C GLY A 126 2.92 14.61 -6.98
N SER A 127 3.14 13.75 -7.97
CA SER A 127 2.99 14.10 -9.39
C SER A 127 1.54 14.15 -9.88
N LEU A 128 0.58 13.67 -9.07
CA LEU A 128 -0.82 13.59 -9.45
C LEU A 128 -1.57 14.90 -9.19
N LEU A 129 -2.56 15.16 -10.03
CA LEU A 129 -3.65 16.09 -9.77
C LEU A 129 -4.80 15.33 -9.09
N ALA A 130 -5.38 15.92 -8.05
CA ALA A 130 -6.53 15.40 -7.34
C ALA A 130 -7.76 16.29 -7.51
N ASP A 131 -8.90 15.70 -7.81
CA ASP A 131 -10.20 16.36 -7.75
C ASP A 131 -10.60 16.58 -6.29
N THR A 132 -10.57 17.83 -5.82
CA THR A 132 -10.91 18.17 -4.43
C THR A 132 -12.41 18.07 -4.15
N GLY A 133 -13.26 18.03 -5.18
CA GLY A 133 -14.67 17.68 -5.03
C GLY A 133 -14.88 16.22 -4.65
N GLN A 134 -13.95 15.34 -5.04
CA GLN A 134 -13.98 13.91 -4.70
C GLN A 134 -13.22 13.61 -3.41
N TRP A 135 -12.01 14.16 -3.28
CA TRP A 135 -11.06 13.81 -2.21
C TRP A 135 -10.96 14.85 -1.09
N GLY A 136 -11.65 15.98 -1.21
CA GLY A 136 -11.53 17.08 -0.28
C GLY A 136 -10.18 17.81 -0.38
N GLU A 137 -9.99 18.81 0.47
CA GLU A 137 -8.78 19.64 0.50
C GLU A 137 -7.67 19.05 1.38
N ALA A 138 -7.97 18.10 2.26
CA ALA A 138 -7.00 17.50 3.19
C ALA A 138 -7.15 15.96 3.25
N PRO A 139 -6.82 15.24 2.15
CA PRO A 139 -6.96 13.80 2.12
C PRO A 139 -5.91 13.08 2.99
N VAL A 140 -6.10 11.78 3.18
CA VAL A 140 -5.17 10.88 3.86
C VAL A 140 -4.62 9.84 2.88
N PHE A 141 -3.34 9.52 2.99
CA PHE A 141 -2.72 8.44 2.25
C PHE A 141 -2.00 7.45 3.17
N ASP A 142 -2.29 6.16 3.03
CA ASP A 142 -1.56 5.07 3.69
C ASP A 142 -0.63 4.39 2.69
N GLY A 143 0.65 4.82 2.65
CA GLY A 143 1.53 4.20 1.67
C GLY A 143 3.00 4.52 1.66
N LEU A 144 3.55 5.41 2.51
CA LEU A 144 5.00 5.59 2.58
C LEU A 144 5.65 4.61 3.58
N ARG A 145 6.81 4.07 3.22
CA ARG A 145 7.46 2.99 3.99
C ARG A 145 8.94 3.20 4.24
N GLY A 146 9.66 3.78 3.28
CA GLY A 146 11.13 3.86 3.29
C GLY A 146 11.66 5.26 3.53
N GLU A 147 12.95 5.32 3.88
CA GLU A 147 13.70 6.56 4.07
C GLU A 147 13.63 7.46 2.84
N ASP A 148 13.97 6.95 1.65
CA ASP A 148 14.00 7.74 0.41
C ASP A 148 12.65 8.40 0.12
N GLU A 149 11.56 7.67 0.31
CA GLU A 149 10.20 8.16 0.08
C GLU A 149 9.86 9.30 1.06
N VAL A 150 10.18 9.10 2.33
CA VAL A 150 9.91 10.07 3.41
C VAL A 150 10.76 11.32 3.26
N ARG A 151 12.08 11.15 3.00
CA ARG A 151 13.02 12.24 2.78
C ARG A 151 12.58 13.09 1.59
N TYR A 152 12.30 12.44 0.47
CA TYR A 152 11.81 13.13 -0.72
C TYR A 152 10.52 13.90 -0.43
N ALA A 153 9.55 13.26 0.22
CA ALA A 153 8.28 13.90 0.57
C ALA A 153 8.47 15.13 1.48
N ALA A 154 9.32 15.00 2.50
CA ALA A 154 9.58 16.04 3.48
C ALA A 154 10.22 17.29 2.85
N GLU A 155 11.13 17.07 1.88
CA GLU A 155 11.85 18.11 1.15
C GLU A 155 11.00 18.79 0.07
N HIS A 156 10.19 18.02 -0.68
CA HIS A 156 9.49 18.53 -1.87
C HIS A 156 8.04 18.95 -1.61
N PHE A 157 7.39 18.43 -0.57
CA PHE A 157 5.98 18.68 -0.28
C PHE A 157 5.83 19.31 1.12
N PRO A 158 6.07 20.62 1.27
CA PRO A 158 6.14 21.28 2.57
C PRO A 158 4.81 21.24 3.34
N ARG A 159 3.68 21.07 2.64
CA ARG A 159 2.34 20.99 3.22
C ARG A 159 1.94 19.58 3.64
N TRP A 160 2.70 18.56 3.23
CA TRP A 160 2.45 17.19 3.70
C TRP A 160 2.86 17.07 5.17
N ARG A 161 2.02 16.35 5.91
CA ARG A 161 2.22 16.04 7.31
C ARG A 161 2.25 14.52 7.48
N PHE A 162 3.06 14.03 8.42
CA PHE A 162 3.38 12.62 8.54
C PHE A 162 2.96 12.06 9.89
N VAL A 163 2.34 10.89 9.88
CA VAL A 163 2.09 10.08 11.08
C VAL A 163 2.89 8.79 10.94
N ALA A 164 4.01 8.71 11.64
CA ALA A 164 4.80 7.49 11.72
C ALA A 164 4.30 6.58 12.84
N LEU A 165 4.03 5.34 12.48
CA LEU A 165 3.64 4.29 13.41
C LEU A 165 4.75 3.24 13.49
N GLY A 166 5.36 3.13 14.66
CA GLY A 166 6.40 2.16 14.97
C GLY A 166 5.87 0.93 15.71
N ALA A 167 6.49 -0.22 15.45
CA ALA A 167 6.37 -1.42 16.28
C ALA A 167 7.60 -2.31 16.06
N PRO A 168 8.14 -2.97 17.11
CA PRO A 168 9.20 -3.96 16.96
C PRO A 168 8.80 -5.11 16.02
N ASP A 169 9.78 -5.67 15.31
CA ASP A 169 9.56 -6.72 14.31
C ASP A 169 8.84 -7.98 14.86
N PRO A 170 9.16 -8.49 16.08
CA PRO A 170 8.41 -9.61 16.66
C PRO A 170 6.94 -9.28 16.91
N VAL A 171 6.64 -8.04 17.33
CA VAL A 171 5.27 -7.57 17.54
C VAL A 171 4.52 -7.49 16.20
N ARG A 172 5.20 -7.05 15.14
CA ARG A 172 4.63 -7.02 13.79
C ARG A 172 4.24 -8.43 13.32
N VAL A 173 5.08 -9.44 13.55
CA VAL A 173 4.76 -10.84 13.23
C VAL A 173 3.50 -11.29 13.98
N ARG A 174 3.44 -11.09 15.30
CA ARG A 174 2.26 -11.43 16.12
C ARG A 174 0.98 -10.78 15.59
N ARG A 175 1.02 -9.50 15.21
CA ARG A 175 -0.14 -8.78 14.65
C ARG A 175 -0.57 -9.28 13.28
N LEU A 176 0.38 -9.74 12.46
CA LEU A 176 0.08 -10.33 11.16
C LEU A 176 -0.62 -11.69 11.29
N LEU A 177 -0.38 -12.43 12.38
CA LEU A 177 -1.11 -13.67 12.69
C LEU A 177 -2.58 -13.38 13.05
N GLY A 178 -2.85 -12.32 13.82
CA GLY A 178 -4.21 -11.95 14.23
C GLY A 178 -5.11 -11.33 13.13
N ARG A 179 -4.57 -11.05 11.93
CA ARG A 179 -5.30 -10.39 10.83
C ARG A 179 -6.06 -11.34 9.90
N GLY A 180 -5.90 -12.66 10.03
CA GLY A 180 -6.27 -13.58 8.96
C GLY A 180 -7.02 -14.85 9.31
N ASP A 181 -6.92 -15.42 10.52
CA ASP A 181 -7.37 -16.80 10.69
C ASP A 181 -8.14 -17.01 12.00
N ARG A 182 -9.47 -17.15 11.88
CA ARG A 182 -10.24 -17.99 12.80
C ARG A 182 -9.94 -19.42 12.32
N PHE A 183 -9.32 -20.29 13.11
CA PHE A 183 -9.68 -21.72 13.26
C PHE A 183 -8.64 -22.58 14.00
N ASP A 184 -9.22 -23.57 14.70
CA ASP A 184 -8.75 -24.86 15.24
C ASP A 184 -7.35 -25.01 15.85
N GLN A 185 -7.39 -25.24 17.16
CA GLN A 185 -6.32 -25.73 18.01
C GLN A 185 -5.96 -27.17 17.61
N ILE A 186 -4.77 -27.36 17.04
CA ILE A 186 -4.16 -28.69 16.85
C ILE A 186 -2.81 -28.71 17.59
N GLN A 187 -2.48 -29.86 18.16
CA GLN A 187 -1.36 -30.09 19.07
C GLN A 187 0.01 -29.68 18.54
N ALA A 188 0.82 -29.21 19.49
CA ALA A 188 2.09 -28.54 19.38
C ALA A 188 3.30 -29.49 19.16
N ASP A 189 3.32 -30.25 18.07
CA ASP A 189 4.52 -30.95 17.62
C ASP A 189 5.18 -30.15 16.48
N GLY A 190 6.38 -29.60 16.70
CA GLY A 190 7.16 -28.91 15.66
C GLY A 190 7.85 -27.59 16.04
N ALA A 191 7.93 -27.21 17.32
CA ALA A 191 8.53 -25.94 17.74
C ALA A 191 10.06 -25.87 17.49
N GLU A 192 10.81 -26.96 17.69
CA GLU A 192 12.25 -27.00 17.41
C GLU A 192 12.53 -26.91 15.90
N ASP A 193 11.78 -27.64 15.08
CA ASP A 193 11.86 -27.57 13.61
C ASP A 193 11.52 -26.17 13.08
N LEU A 194 10.52 -25.51 13.68
CA LEU A 194 10.17 -24.13 13.36
C LEU A 194 11.30 -23.17 13.72
N ARG A 195 11.91 -23.32 14.90
CA ARG A 195 13.00 -22.44 15.33
C ARG A 195 14.19 -22.49 14.38
N ALA A 196 14.54 -23.68 13.89
CA ALA A 196 15.56 -23.87 12.88
C ALA A 196 15.13 -23.22 11.54
N ALA A 197 13.89 -23.44 11.10
CA ALA A 197 13.37 -22.85 9.88
C ALA A 197 13.38 -21.30 9.89
N LEU A 198 13.00 -20.68 11.02
CA LEU A 198 13.04 -19.23 11.21
C LEU A 198 14.47 -18.68 11.16
N GLY A 199 15.43 -19.39 11.75
CA GLY A 199 16.85 -19.04 11.67
C GLY A 199 17.46 -19.22 10.28
N GLY A 200 16.94 -20.18 9.50
CA GLY A 200 17.36 -20.45 8.13
C GLY A 200 16.83 -19.47 7.08
N LEU A 201 15.93 -18.56 7.44
CA LEU A 201 15.46 -17.52 6.52
C LEU A 201 16.61 -16.56 6.14
N THR A 202 16.80 -16.34 4.85
CA THR A 202 17.81 -15.38 4.35
C THR A 202 17.51 -13.97 4.86
N GLY A 203 18.44 -13.39 5.63
CA GLY A 203 18.29 -12.07 6.27
C GLY A 203 17.63 -12.09 7.65
N SER A 204 17.33 -13.26 8.21
CA SER A 204 16.68 -13.37 9.54
C SER A 204 17.50 -12.72 10.66
N ALA A 205 18.81 -12.99 10.70
CA ALA A 205 19.71 -12.50 11.74
C ALA A 205 19.94 -10.97 11.69
N GLU A 206 19.61 -10.32 10.58
CA GLU A 206 19.66 -8.85 10.43
C GLU A 206 18.41 -8.18 11.04
N VAL A 207 17.35 -8.95 11.25
CA VAL A 207 16.02 -8.48 11.63
C VAL A 207 15.63 -8.93 13.04
N PHE A 208 16.01 -10.16 13.41
CA PHE A 208 15.62 -10.82 14.65
C PHE A 208 16.84 -11.30 15.42
N THR A 209 16.81 -11.09 16.73
CA THR A 209 17.77 -11.72 17.65
C THR A 209 17.42 -13.19 17.87
N ALA A 210 18.35 -13.97 18.44
CA ALA A 210 18.07 -15.36 18.80
C ALA A 210 16.86 -15.48 19.75
N ALA A 211 16.75 -14.57 20.72
CA ALA A 211 15.64 -14.52 21.67
C ALA A 211 14.31 -14.19 20.98
N ASP A 212 14.31 -13.32 19.97
CA ASP A 212 13.12 -13.06 19.17
C ASP A 212 12.66 -14.30 18.42
N LEU A 213 13.59 -15.04 17.81
CA LEU A 213 13.29 -16.26 17.08
C LEU A 213 12.76 -17.36 18.01
N ASP A 214 13.31 -17.48 19.22
CA ASP A 214 12.81 -18.39 20.25
C ASP A 214 11.39 -18.01 20.68
N ALA A 215 11.14 -16.72 20.91
CA ALA A 215 9.81 -16.21 21.26
C ALA A 215 8.78 -16.39 20.13
N LEU A 216 9.19 -16.27 18.87
CA LEU A 216 8.34 -16.54 17.71
C LEU A 216 8.04 -18.03 17.57
N ALA A 217 9.02 -18.91 17.76
CA ALA A 217 8.79 -20.35 17.77
C ALA A 217 7.85 -20.78 18.91
N GLY A 218 7.95 -20.13 20.07
CA GLY A 218 7.09 -20.34 21.23
C GLY A 218 5.60 -20.06 20.99
N LEU A 219 5.25 -19.29 19.96
CA LEU A 219 3.86 -18.98 19.58
C LEU A 219 3.04 -20.22 19.23
N VAL A 220 3.67 -21.34 18.91
CA VAL A 220 2.97 -22.63 18.72
C VAL A 220 2.24 -23.05 19.99
N SER A 221 2.83 -22.78 21.16
CA SER A 221 2.17 -23.06 22.46
C SER A 221 0.98 -22.13 22.74
N GLU A 222 0.93 -20.98 22.07
CA GLU A 222 -0.20 -20.03 22.10
C GLU A 222 -1.31 -20.43 21.10
N GLY A 223 -1.15 -21.55 20.37
CA GLY A 223 -2.15 -22.09 19.43
C GLY A 223 -1.98 -21.61 17.99
N HIS A 224 -0.87 -20.95 17.65
CA HIS A 224 -0.58 -20.57 16.27
C HIS A 224 0.08 -21.70 15.49
N ARG A 225 -0.25 -21.83 14.20
CA ARG A 225 0.41 -22.81 13.32
C ARG A 225 1.84 -22.38 12.99
N ALA A 226 2.77 -23.34 13.00
CA ALA A 226 4.16 -23.11 12.65
C ALA A 226 4.34 -22.51 11.25
N GLU A 227 3.55 -23.00 10.28
CA GLU A 227 3.54 -22.52 8.89
C GLU A 227 3.17 -21.03 8.80
N ASP A 228 2.18 -20.60 9.59
CA ASP A 228 1.75 -19.20 9.60
C ASP A 228 2.79 -18.31 10.24
N ILE A 229 3.38 -18.72 11.36
CA ILE A 229 4.49 -18.00 12.01
C ILE A 229 5.64 -17.82 11.03
N LEU A 230 6.05 -18.88 10.34
CA LEU A 230 7.12 -18.84 9.34
C LEU A 230 6.75 -17.91 8.17
N ALA A 231 5.52 -18.00 7.66
CA ALA A 231 5.05 -17.18 6.55
C ALA A 231 5.00 -15.69 6.92
N LYS A 232 4.47 -15.32 8.09
CA LYS A 232 4.43 -13.92 8.53
C LYS A 232 5.83 -13.38 8.86
N THR A 233 6.71 -14.21 9.42
CA THR A 233 8.13 -13.85 9.65
C THR A 233 8.82 -13.55 8.31
N LYS A 234 8.61 -14.39 7.29
CA LYS A 234 9.14 -14.18 5.94
C LYS A 234 8.68 -12.85 5.33
N ILE A 235 7.43 -12.42 5.59
CA ILE A 235 6.93 -11.10 5.16
C ILE A 235 7.75 -9.98 5.82
N VAL A 236 7.97 -10.05 7.13
CA VAL A 236 8.73 -9.03 7.88
C VAL A 236 10.18 -8.97 7.41
N VAL A 237 10.87 -10.11 7.28
CA VAL A 237 12.25 -10.18 6.77
C VAL A 237 12.33 -9.62 5.36
N SER A 238 11.44 -10.06 4.46
CA SER A 238 11.41 -9.57 3.08
C SER A 238 11.18 -8.06 3.02
N GLU A 239 10.37 -7.50 3.91
CA GLU A 239 10.12 -6.06 3.97
C GLU A 239 11.34 -5.30 4.48
N ARG A 240 12.04 -5.80 5.51
CA ARG A 240 13.25 -5.18 6.07
C ARG A 240 14.44 -5.16 5.12
N ARG A 241 14.50 -6.08 4.16
CA ARG A 241 15.48 -6.04 3.06
C ARG A 241 15.25 -4.88 2.08
N ASN A 242 14.04 -4.33 2.04
CA ASN A 242 13.64 -3.29 1.10
C ASN A 242 13.42 -1.92 1.76
N TYR A 243 13.13 -1.90 3.05
CA TYR A 243 12.80 -0.70 3.81
C TYR A 243 13.47 -0.72 5.17
N ASP A 244 13.98 0.45 5.56
CA ASP A 244 14.38 0.70 6.93
C ASP A 244 13.42 1.65 7.66
N PRO A 245 12.45 1.11 8.45
CA PRO A 245 11.57 1.92 9.28
C PRO A 245 12.31 2.83 10.25
N GLY A 246 13.45 2.38 10.78
CA GLY A 246 14.25 3.18 11.72
C GLY A 246 14.83 4.42 11.04
N ALA A 247 15.38 4.26 9.84
CA ALA A 247 15.88 5.38 9.05
C ALA A 247 14.76 6.33 8.60
N ALA A 248 13.61 5.79 8.18
CA ALA A 248 12.44 6.61 7.83
C ALA A 248 11.94 7.44 9.04
N GLU A 249 11.87 6.83 10.22
CA GLU A 249 11.52 7.52 11.45
C GLU A 249 12.57 8.57 11.83
N ALA A 250 13.86 8.27 11.68
CA ALA A 250 14.94 9.21 11.96
C ALA A 250 14.83 10.49 11.11
N VAL A 251 14.45 10.38 9.83
CA VAL A 251 14.15 11.55 8.99
C VAL A 251 12.96 12.33 9.54
N LEU A 252 11.89 11.67 9.95
CA LEU A 252 10.71 12.37 10.48
C LEU A 252 10.99 13.08 11.81
N ARG A 253 11.90 12.54 12.63
CA ARG A 253 12.33 13.18 13.88
C ARG A 253 13.06 14.49 13.68
N THR A 254 13.59 14.76 12.48
CA THR A 254 14.21 16.06 12.18
C THR A 254 13.20 17.13 11.76
N LEU A 255 11.93 16.75 11.54
CA LEU A 255 10.88 17.70 11.16
C LEU A 255 10.28 18.40 12.38
N PRO A 256 9.71 19.60 12.20
CA PRO A 256 8.93 20.25 13.23
C PRO A 256 7.75 19.39 13.70
N SER A 257 7.37 19.51 14.98
CA SER A 257 6.29 18.73 15.59
C SER A 257 4.96 18.87 14.86
N GLU A 258 4.73 20.00 14.20
CA GLU A 258 3.50 20.28 13.44
C GLU A 258 3.46 19.45 12.14
N ARG A 259 4.63 19.08 11.60
CA ARG A 259 4.77 18.29 10.37
C ARG A 259 4.92 16.79 10.59
N ALA A 260 5.37 16.35 11.76
CA ALA A 260 5.53 14.92 12.04
C ALA A 260 5.03 14.53 13.44
N LEU A 261 4.16 13.53 13.49
CA LEU A 261 3.77 12.82 14.69
C LEU A 261 4.33 11.39 14.65
N ILE A 262 5.03 10.98 15.70
CA ILE A 262 5.67 9.66 15.79
C ILE A 262 5.08 8.93 16.99
N LEU A 263 4.51 7.76 16.76
CA LEU A 263 3.81 6.97 17.77
C LEU A 263 4.33 5.54 17.81
N ASP A 264 4.68 5.10 19.02
CA ASP A 264 4.94 3.69 19.31
C ASP A 264 3.62 2.97 19.59
N THR A 265 3.20 2.14 18.64
CA THR A 265 1.93 1.42 18.75
C THR A 265 1.96 0.26 19.75
N VAL A 266 3.09 0.00 20.41
CA VAL A 266 3.16 -0.88 21.59
C VAL A 266 2.74 -0.12 22.85
N GLN A 267 3.05 1.17 22.92
CA GLN A 267 2.74 2.01 24.08
C GLN A 267 1.34 2.60 24.01
N PHE A 268 0.82 2.85 22.81
CA PHE A 268 -0.50 3.42 22.59
C PHE A 268 -1.49 2.37 22.09
N SER A 269 -2.67 2.31 22.72
CA SER A 269 -3.81 1.57 22.19
C SER A 269 -4.28 2.17 20.85
N PRO A 270 -5.00 1.41 20.02
CA PRO A 270 -5.67 1.92 18.83
C PRO A 270 -6.41 3.25 19.01
N GLU A 271 -7.17 3.36 20.10
CA GLU A 271 -7.96 4.53 20.45
C GLU A 271 -7.07 5.70 20.83
N GLN A 272 -6.00 5.45 21.60
CA GLN A 272 -5.02 6.47 21.97
C GLN A 272 -4.25 6.98 20.75
N VAL A 273 -3.89 6.10 19.81
CA VAL A 273 -3.29 6.50 18.52
C VAL A 273 -4.25 7.42 17.76
N GLY A 274 -5.52 7.02 17.60
CA GLY A 274 -6.52 7.85 16.92
C GLY A 274 -6.72 9.21 17.60
N ALA A 275 -6.75 9.25 18.93
CA ALA A 275 -6.86 10.48 19.70
C ALA A 275 -5.64 11.40 19.53
N ALA A 276 -4.43 10.83 19.56
CA ALA A 276 -3.18 11.58 19.38
C ALA A 276 -3.10 12.18 17.97
N VAL A 277 -3.41 11.40 16.93
CA VAL A 277 -3.39 11.88 15.54
C VAL A 277 -4.41 13.00 15.33
N ARG A 278 -5.61 12.88 15.92
CA ARG A 278 -6.62 13.95 15.86
C ARG A 278 -6.14 15.23 16.51
N ALA A 279 -5.67 15.15 17.76
CA ALA A 279 -5.24 16.32 18.51
C ALA A 279 -4.14 17.05 17.74
N TRP A 280 -3.19 16.30 17.18
CA TRP A 280 -2.14 16.82 16.32
C TRP A 280 -2.67 17.39 15.00
N ALA A 281 -3.62 16.73 14.33
CA ALA A 281 -4.20 17.22 13.08
C ALA A 281 -4.88 18.59 13.23
N THR A 282 -5.47 18.85 14.41
CA THR A 282 -6.13 20.12 14.75
C THR A 282 -5.20 21.21 15.30
N GLN A 283 -3.91 20.92 15.51
CA GLN A 283 -2.95 21.94 15.89
C GLN A 283 -2.70 22.90 14.71
N PRO A 284 -2.69 24.22 14.97
CA PRO A 284 -2.47 25.24 13.95
C PRO A 284 -1.04 25.21 13.38
#